data_AF-A0A960S9K1-F1
#
_entry.id   AF-A0A960S9K1-F1
#
_cell.length_a   1.000
_cell.length_b   1.000
_cell.length_c   1.000
_cell.angle_alpha   90.00
_cell.angle_beta   90.00
_cell.angle_gamma   90.00
#
_symmetry.space_group_name_H-M   'P 1'
#
loop_
_entity.id
_entity.type
_entity.pdbx_description
1 polymer ?
#
loop_
_entity_poly.entity_id
_entity_poly.type
_entity_poly.pdbx_seq_one_letter_code
_entity_poly.pdbx_strand_id
1 'polypeptide(L)' 'LRNYGNMSSVTVMFILNQLQNPSDEIIALAFGPGLTIEGITLTCPAQQKKS' A
#
# COMPACT_ATOMS: atom_id res chain seq x y z
N LEU A 1 7.63 -4.38 -8.46
CA LEU A 1 8.72 -3.73 -9.23
C LEU A 1 9.28 -4.60 -10.36
N ARG A 2 9.57 -5.89 -10.14
CA ARG A 2 10.13 -6.77 -11.21
C ARG A 2 9.40 -6.70 -12.56
N ASN A 3 8.08 -6.54 -12.54
CA ASN A 3 7.26 -6.57 -13.75
C ASN A 3 7.05 -5.19 -14.42
N TYR A 4 7.15 -4.08 -13.68
CA TYR A 4 6.76 -2.74 -14.17
C TYR A 4 7.74 -1.62 -13.79
N GLY A 5 8.86 -1.95 -13.14
CA GLY A 5 9.79 -0.97 -12.61
C GLY A 5 9.18 -0.08 -11.52
N ASN A 6 9.84 1.05 -11.27
CA ASN A 6 9.31 2.14 -10.47
C ASN A 6 8.53 3.07 -11.41
N MET A 7 7.20 3.13 -11.24
CA MET A 7 6.30 3.99 -12.00
C MET A 7 6.01 5.31 -11.27
N SER A 8 6.91 5.73 -10.38
CA SER A 8 6.69 6.84 -9.45
C SER A 8 5.49 6.57 -8.52
N SER A 9 4.66 7.57 -8.25
CA SER A 9 3.55 7.53 -7.28
C SER A 9 2.57 6.37 -7.49
N VAL A 10 2.28 5.98 -8.74
CA VAL A 10 1.32 4.90 -9.05
C VAL A 10 1.77 3.53 -8.53
N THR A 11 3.08 3.36 -8.30
CA THR A 11 3.68 2.12 -7.80
C THR A 11 3.02 1.64 -6.50
N VAL A 12 2.68 2.55 -5.58
CA VAL A 12 2.09 2.16 -4.29
C VAL A 12 0.71 1.54 -4.46
N MET A 13 -0.11 2.09 -5.36
CA MET A 13 -1.46 1.57 -5.64
C MET A 13 -1.40 0.18 -6.27
N PHE A 14 -0.43 -0.06 -7.16
CA PHE A 14 -0.22 -1.39 -7.74
C PHE A 14 0.24 -2.41 -6.71
N ILE A 15 1.12 -2.03 -5.77
CA ILE A 15 1.58 -2.91 -4.71
C ILE A 15 0.41 -3.24 -3.76
N LEU A 16 -0.38 -2.25 -3.35
CA LEU A 16 -1.55 -2.46 -2.50
C LEU A 16 -2.58 -3.37 -3.18
N ASN A 17 -2.82 -3.18 -4.47
CA ASN A 17 -3.70 -4.07 -5.23
C ASN A 17 -3.17 -5.50 -5.31
N GLN A 18 -1.86 -5.71 -5.35
CA GLN A 18 -1.24 -7.04 -5.34
C GLN A 18 -1.28 -7.71 -3.96
N LEU A 19 -1.36 -6.95 -2.87
CA LEU A 19 -1.38 -7.47 -1.49
C LEU A 19 -2.73 -8.04 -1.05
N GLN A 20 -3.82 -7.80 -1.80
CA GLN A 20 -5.21 -8.26 -1.59
C GLN A 20 -5.56 -8.88 -0.22
N ASN A 21 -6.43 -8.21 0.54
CA ASN A 21 -6.91 -8.66 1.86
C ASN A 21 -5.78 -8.96 2.86
N PRO A 22 -4.93 -7.98 3.19
CA PRO A 22 -3.96 -8.17 4.25
C PRO A 22 -4.69 -8.52 5.55
N SER A 23 -4.24 -9.60 6.20
CA SER A 23 -4.71 -9.99 7.53
C SER A 23 -4.27 -9.00 8.60
N ASP A 24 -3.21 -8.25 8.32
CA ASP A 24 -2.50 -7.38 9.25
C ASP A 24 -2.59 -5.91 8.84
N GLU A 25 -2.29 -5.03 9.79
CA GLU A 25 -2.12 -3.61 9.56
C GLU A 25 -0.92 -3.35 8.62
N ILE A 26 -1.12 -2.49 7.62
CA ILE A 26 -0.08 -2.12 6.66
C ILE A 26 0.38 -0.69 6.93
N ILE A 27 1.70 -0.50 6.96
CA ILE A 27 2.32 0.83 6.83
C ILE A 27 2.90 0.93 5.42
N ALA A 28 2.36 1.83 4.61
CA ALA A 28 2.88 2.17 3.29
C ALA A 28 3.73 3.45 3.38
N LEU A 29 4.95 3.41 2.83
CA LEU A 29 5.87 4.55 2.79
C LEU A 29 6.27 4.86 1.34
N ALA A 30 6.21 6.12 0.96
CA ALA A 30 6.65 6.63 -0.34
C ALA A 30 7.71 7.71 -0.17
N PHE A 31 8.76 7.66 -1.00
CA PHE A 31 9.88 8.61 -0.96
C PHE A 31 9.78 9.56 -2.15
N GLY A 32 9.78 10.86 -1.86
CA GLY A 32 9.75 11.94 -2.84
C GLY A 32 11.08 12.71 -2.95
N PRO A 33 11.17 13.64 -3.91
CA PRO A 33 12.33 14.52 -4.04
C PRO A 33 12.49 15.40 -2.79
N GLY A 34 13.74 15.71 -2.43
CA GLY A 34 14.04 16.49 -1.23
C GLY A 34 14.01 15.69 0.07
N LEU A 35 14.06 14.35 -0.01
CA LEU A 35 14.05 13.42 1.14
C LEU A 35 12.72 13.40 1.93
N THR A 36 11.64 13.85 1.28
CA THR A 36 10.29 13.77 1.84
C THR A 36 9.83 12.31 1.92
N ILE A 37 9.19 11.96 3.03
CA ILE A 37 8.53 10.67 3.21
C ILE A 37 7.05 10.92 3.43
N GLU A 38 6.22 10.29 2.61
CA GLU A 38 4.77 10.23 2.82
C GLU A 38 4.42 8.84 3.38
N GLY A 39 3.61 8.81 4.44
CA GLY A 39 3.25 7.58 5.14
C GLY A 39 1.74 7.42 5.28
N ILE A 40 1.23 6.21 5.04
CA ILE A 40 -0.18 5.86 5.21
C ILE A 40 -0.26 4.57 6.02
N THR A 41 -1.10 4.57 7.05
CA THR A 41 -1.46 3.35 7.80
C THR A 41 -2.82 2.85 7.33
N LEU A 42 -2.89 1.59 6.94
CA LEU A 42 -4.09 0.96 6.41
C LEU A 42 -4.48 -0.20 7.32
N THR A 43 -5.71 -0.16 7.82
CA THR A 43 -6.29 -1.25 8.61
C THR A 43 -7.28 -2.02 7.76
N CYS A 44 -7.18 -3.35 7.76
CA CYS A 44 -8.21 -4.18 7.17
C CYS A 44 -9.50 -4.04 8.00
N PRO A 45 -10.64 -3.66 7.41
CA PRO A 45 -11.88 -3.59 8.16
C PRO A 45 -12.20 -4.99 8.69
N ALA A 46 -12.55 -5.09 9.98
CA ALA A 46 -12.99 -6.34 10.58
C ALA A 46 -14.06 -6.95 9.69
N GLN A 47 -13.84 -8.18 9.21
CA GLN A 47 -14.82 -8.86 8.37
C GLN A 47 -16.14 -8.94 9.13
N GLN A 48 -17.10 -8.09 8.75
CA GLN A 48 -18.44 -8.13 9.31
C GLN A 48 -19.01 -9.49 8.95
N LYS A 49 -19.12 -10.40 9.93
CA LYS A 49 -19.84 -11.66 9.79
C LYS A 49 -21.26 -11.29 9.36
N LYS A 50 -21.57 -11.47 8.08
CA LYS A 50 -22.95 -11.45 7.59
C LYS A 50 -23.69 -12.56 8.32
N SER A 51 -24.61 -12.17 9.19
CA SER A 51 -25.61 -13.06 9.80
C SER A 51 -26.71 -13.38 8.80
#